data_AF-A0A0G3GGK4-F1
#
_entry.id   AF-A0A0G3GGK4-F1
#
_cell.length_a   1.000
_cell.length_b   1.000
_cell.length_c   1.000
_cell.angle_alpha   90.00
_cell.angle_beta   90.00
_cell.angle_gamma   90.00
#
_symmetry.space_group_name_H-M   'P 1'
#
loop_
_entity.id
_entity.type
_entity.pdbx_description
1 polymer ?
#
loop_
_entity_poly.entity_id
_entity_poly.type
_entity_poly.pdbx_seq_one_letter_code
_entity_poly.pdbx_strand_id
1 'polypeptide(L)'
;MSKQKGFTLIELLIVVAIIGILATFALPQYSRYQARAKATAGLGEISALKVAYEDQMNQGVTPTLALMNAPSTTNNCAISLTGTATTAGSIICTLQNAPAAIAGKTITLSRDVNGAWTCASTAPKEYLPTACPGT
;
A
#
# COMPACT_ATOMS: atom_id res chain seq x y z
N MET A 1 -40.79 23.64 -34.04
CA MET A 1 -40.30 24.01 -32.68
C MET A 1 -40.33 22.77 -31.80
N SER A 2 -39.18 22.11 -31.59
CA SER A 2 -39.07 21.04 -30.60
C SER A 2 -39.19 21.65 -29.20
N LYS A 3 -40.21 21.24 -28.44
CA LYS A 3 -40.32 21.61 -27.02
C LYS A 3 -39.16 20.94 -26.28
N GLN A 4 -38.11 21.69 -25.94
CA GLN A 4 -37.10 21.25 -24.99
C GLN A 4 -37.80 20.99 -23.65
N LYS A 5 -37.94 19.71 -23.27
CA LYS A 5 -38.34 19.34 -21.92
C LYS A 5 -37.13 19.57 -21.01
N GLY A 6 -37.14 20.68 -20.28
CA GLY A 6 -36.20 20.93 -19.19
C GLY A 6 -36.50 20.04 -17.99
N PHE A 7 -35.47 19.76 -17.18
CA PHE A 7 -35.61 19.07 -15.90
C PHE A 7 -36.19 20.05 -14.85
N THR A 8 -37.10 19.58 -13.99
CA THR A 8 -37.66 20.43 -12.94
C THR A 8 -36.69 20.56 -11.76
N LEU A 9 -36.77 21.68 -11.03
CA LEU A 9 -35.97 21.87 -9.81
C LEU A 9 -36.28 20.82 -8.74
N ILE A 10 -37.52 20.33 -8.67
CA ILE A 10 -37.91 19.30 -7.71
C ILE A 10 -37.33 17.93 -8.09
N GLU A 11 -37.30 17.58 -9.38
CA GLU A 11 -36.62 16.35 -9.83
C GLU A 11 -35.13 16.41 -9.49
N LEU A 12 -34.49 17.57 -9.66
CA LEU A 12 -33.07 17.72 -9.35
C LEU A 12 -32.77 17.59 -7.85
N LEU A 13 -33.64 18.16 -7.01
CA LEU A 13 -33.55 18.03 -5.55
C LEU A 13 -33.70 16.57 -5.09
N ILE A 14 -34.64 15.81 -5.67
CA ILE A 14 -34.82 14.39 -5.32
C ILE A 14 -33.59 13.57 -5.73
N VAL A 15 -33.02 13.83 -6.92
CA VAL A 15 -31.81 13.14 -7.38
C VAL A 15 -30.63 13.42 -6.44
N VAL A 16 -30.41 14.68 -6.04
CA VAL A 16 -29.35 15.04 -5.09
C VAL A 16 -29.57 14.38 -3.73
N ALA A 17 -30.82 14.31 -3.25
CA ALA A 17 -31.15 13.63 -1.99
C ALA A 17 -30.80 12.13 -2.03
N ILE A 18 -31.14 11.44 -3.13
CA ILE A 18 -30.83 10.02 -3.31
C ILE A 18 -29.32 9.78 -3.40
N ILE A 19 -28.60 10.59 -4.20
CA ILE A 19 -27.13 10.50 -4.30
C ILE A 19 -26.48 10.77 -2.94
N GLY A 20 -27.00 11.73 -2.17
CA GLY A 20 -26.54 12.03 -0.82
C GLY A 20 -26.63 10.82 0.11
N ILE A 21 -27.76 10.11 0.11
CA ILE A 21 -27.94 8.89 0.91
C ILE A 21 -26.95 7.81 0.48
N LEU A 22 -26.83 7.54 -0.82
CA LEU A 22 -25.93 6.51 -1.35
C LEU A 22 -24.45 6.79 -1.03
N ALA A 23 -24.05 8.07 -1.08
CA ALA A 23 -22.67 8.48 -0.82
C ALA A 23 -22.20 8.13 0.60
N THR A 24 -23.10 8.16 1.59
CA THR A 24 -22.75 7.85 2.99
C THR A 24 -22.26 6.42 3.19
N PHE A 25 -22.74 5.45 2.40
CA PHE A 25 -22.29 4.06 2.42
C PHE A 25 -21.14 3.81 1.45
N ALA A 26 -21.20 4.42 0.26
CA ALA A 26 -20.22 4.18 -0.80
C ALA A 26 -18.82 4.73 -0.46
N LEU A 27 -18.73 5.93 0.12
CA LEU A 27 -17.45 6.57 0.45
C LEU A 27 -16.60 5.78 1.46
N PRO A 28 -17.12 5.33 2.63
CA PRO A 28 -16.31 4.54 3.55
C PRO A 28 -15.91 3.20 2.94
N GLN A 29 -16.79 2.54 2.17
CA GLN A 29 -16.45 1.29 1.49
C GLN A 29 -15.33 1.48 0.46
N TYR A 30 -15.41 2.52 -0.36
CA TYR A 30 -14.40 2.85 -1.36
C TYR A 30 -13.04 3.17 -0.72
N SER A 31 -13.04 3.94 0.38
CA SER A 31 -11.82 4.22 1.16
C SER A 31 -11.18 2.94 1.71
N ARG A 32 -11.97 1.99 2.24
CA ARG A 32 -11.47 0.69 2.71
C ARG A 32 -10.88 -0.16 1.58
N TYR A 33 -11.51 -0.15 0.40
CA TYR A 33 -11.00 -0.84 -0.78
C TYR A 33 -9.67 -0.25 -1.25
N GLN A 34 -9.59 1.09 -1.34
CA GLN A 34 -8.33 1.76 -1.67
C GLN A 34 -7.22 1.44 -0.66
N ALA A 35 -7.55 1.39 0.63
CA ALA A 35 -6.56 1.05 1.67
C ALA A 35 -5.98 -0.36 1.44
N ARG A 36 -6.84 -1.35 1.19
CA ARG A 36 -6.39 -2.72 0.85
C ARG A 36 -5.57 -2.79 -0.43
N ALA A 37 -5.99 -2.06 -1.46
CA ALA A 37 -5.29 -2.03 -2.73
C ALA A 37 -3.89 -1.42 -2.58
N LYS A 38 -3.77 -0.31 -1.83
CA LYS A 38 -2.50 0.35 -1.54
C LYS A 38 -1.57 -0.52 -0.70
N ALA A 39 -2.08 -1.18 0.33
CA ALA A 39 -1.29 -2.10 1.13
C ALA A 39 -0.78 -3.30 0.31
N THR A 40 -1.64 -3.89 -0.52
CA THR A 40 -1.26 -5.01 -1.41
C THR A 40 -0.24 -4.58 -2.46
N ALA A 41 -0.43 -3.42 -3.08
CA ALA A 41 0.51 -2.86 -4.04
C ALA A 41 1.87 -2.59 -3.39
N GLY A 42 1.88 -1.98 -2.20
CA GLY A 42 3.10 -1.71 -1.46
C GLY A 42 3.87 -2.98 -1.09
N LEU A 43 3.16 -4.02 -0.63
CA LEU A 43 3.76 -5.34 -0.39
C LEU A 43 4.35 -5.94 -1.68
N GLY A 44 3.64 -5.81 -2.81
CA GLY A 44 4.12 -6.27 -4.11
C GLY A 44 5.43 -5.59 -4.54
N GLU A 45 5.50 -4.27 -4.38
CA GLU A 45 6.70 -3.48 -4.70
C GLU A 45 7.92 -3.93 -3.90
N ILE A 46 7.79 -4.06 -2.57
CA ILE A 46 8.93 -4.51 -1.74
C ILE A 46 9.22 -6.00 -1.88
N SER A 47 8.24 -6.83 -2.25
CA SER A 47 8.46 -8.26 -2.49
C SER A 47 9.29 -8.51 -3.75
N ALA A 48 9.16 -7.65 -4.78
CA ALA A 48 9.98 -7.71 -5.98
C ALA A 48 11.48 -7.46 -5.68
N LEU A 49 11.78 -6.75 -4.60
CA LEU A 49 13.14 -6.42 -4.19
C LEU A 49 13.86 -7.56 -3.45
N LYS A 50 13.15 -8.62 -3.01
CA LYS A 50 13.75 -9.72 -2.23
C LYS A 50 14.90 -10.39 -2.96
N VAL A 51 14.76 -10.66 -4.26
CA VAL A 51 15.78 -11.38 -5.04
C VAL A 51 17.06 -10.55 -5.14
N ALA A 52 16.95 -9.26 -5.46
CA ALA A 52 18.10 -8.36 -5.53
C ALA A 52 18.72 -8.14 -4.13
N TYR A 53 17.91 -8.13 -3.08
CA TYR A 53 18.41 -8.08 -1.70
C TYR A 53 19.23 -9.34 -1.34
N GLU A 54 18.74 -10.53 -1.70
CA GLU A 54 19.46 -11.79 -1.49
C GLU A 54 20.76 -11.86 -2.28
N ASP A 55 20.78 -11.37 -3.52
CA ASP A 55 21.99 -11.36 -4.34
C ASP A 55 23.12 -10.57 -3.65
N GLN A 56 22.81 -9.38 -3.14
CA GLN A 56 23.78 -8.56 -2.39
C GLN A 56 24.22 -9.24 -1.08
N MET A 57 23.29 -9.86 -0.36
CA MET A 57 23.60 -10.64 0.85
C MET A 57 24.58 -11.79 0.54
N ASN A 58 24.36 -12.52 -0.55
CA ASN A 58 25.19 -13.65 -0.95
C ASN A 58 26.58 -13.23 -1.44
N GLN A 59 26.71 -12.01 -1.99
CA GLN A 59 27.99 -11.41 -2.34
C GLN A 59 28.75 -10.85 -1.12
N GLY A 60 28.16 -10.92 0.09
CA GLY A 60 28.76 -10.33 1.29
C GLY A 60 28.75 -8.80 1.28
N VAL A 61 27.85 -8.19 0.52
CA VAL A 61 27.70 -6.73 0.40
C VAL A 61 26.48 -6.28 1.18
N THR A 62 26.60 -5.14 1.86
CA THR A 62 25.45 -4.53 2.55
C THR A 62 24.46 -3.98 1.50
N PRO A 63 23.19 -4.44 1.47
CA PRO A 63 22.24 -4.06 0.43
C PRO A 63 21.88 -2.59 0.57
N THR A 64 21.91 -1.90 -0.56
CA THR A 64 21.44 -0.53 -0.66
C THR A 64 20.52 -0.41 -1.86
N LEU A 65 19.60 0.54 -1.83
CA LEU A 65 18.67 0.78 -2.93
C LEU A 65 19.41 1.10 -4.23
N ALA A 66 20.53 1.82 -4.14
CA ALA A 66 21.36 2.16 -5.30
C ALA A 66 21.94 0.90 -5.98
N LEU A 67 22.46 -0.04 -5.19
CA LEU A 67 23.04 -1.28 -5.73
C LEU A 67 21.99 -2.21 -6.33
N MET A 68 20.75 -2.17 -5.81
CA MET A 68 19.62 -2.93 -6.33
C MET A 68 18.90 -2.22 -7.50
N ASN A 69 19.35 -1.03 -7.90
CA ASN A 69 18.67 -0.15 -8.85
C ASN A 69 17.18 0.09 -8.51
N ALA A 70 16.89 0.17 -7.21
CA ALA A 70 15.55 0.34 -6.68
C ALA A 70 15.29 1.81 -6.33
N PRO A 71 14.11 2.37 -6.64
CA PRO A 71 13.77 3.73 -6.22
C PRO A 71 13.59 3.79 -4.70
N SER A 72 13.97 4.91 -4.08
CA SER A 72 13.64 5.20 -2.68
C SER A 72 12.19 5.59 -2.45
N THR A 73 11.48 6.00 -3.51
CA THR A 73 10.07 6.38 -3.44
C THR A 73 9.31 5.93 -4.69
N THR A 74 8.11 5.42 -4.47
CA THR A 74 7.12 5.10 -5.51
C THR A 74 5.81 5.83 -5.19
N ASN A 75 4.78 5.61 -6.00
CA ASN A 75 3.44 6.13 -5.73
C ASN A 75 2.78 5.52 -4.49
N ASN A 76 3.26 4.35 -4.04
CA ASN A 76 2.64 3.58 -2.95
C ASN A 76 3.53 3.48 -1.72
N CYS A 77 4.86 3.61 -1.87
CA CYS A 77 5.83 3.36 -0.81
C CYS A 77 6.96 4.39 -0.81
N ALA A 78 7.36 4.85 0.37
CA ALA A 78 8.74 5.24 0.61
C ALA A 78 9.51 4.01 1.09
N ILE A 79 10.49 3.57 0.31
CA ILE A 79 11.22 2.31 0.52
C ILE A 79 12.51 2.61 1.30
N SER A 80 12.77 1.80 2.33
CA SER A 80 14.03 1.81 3.05
C SER A 80 14.51 0.39 3.31
N LEU A 81 15.84 0.23 3.41
CA LEU A 81 16.49 -1.04 3.66
C LEU A 81 17.25 -0.97 4.98
N THR A 82 17.29 -2.09 5.69
CA THR A 82 18.22 -2.31 6.81
C THR A 82 18.93 -3.64 6.60
N GLY A 83 20.00 -3.84 7.35
CA GLY A 83 20.80 -5.07 7.34
C GLY A 83 22.27 -4.77 7.08
N THR A 84 23.12 -5.70 7.49
CA THR A 84 24.55 -5.71 7.17
C THR A 84 24.88 -7.04 6.53
N ALA A 85 25.88 -7.08 5.65
CA ALA A 85 26.31 -8.30 4.97
C ALA A 85 26.29 -9.53 5.92
N THR A 86 25.72 -10.65 5.47
CA THR A 86 25.62 -11.93 6.20
C THR A 86 24.79 -11.92 7.50
N THR A 87 24.05 -10.85 7.79
CA THR A 87 23.19 -10.74 8.98
C THR A 87 21.71 -10.64 8.62
N ALA A 88 20.85 -10.53 9.65
CA ALA A 88 19.44 -10.21 9.46
C ALA A 88 19.24 -8.79 8.91
N GLY A 89 18.12 -8.54 8.28
CA GLY A 89 17.79 -7.23 7.74
C GLY A 89 16.35 -7.11 7.30
N SER A 90 16.00 -5.97 6.71
CA SER A 90 14.61 -5.72 6.34
C SER A 90 14.45 -4.83 5.12
N ILE A 91 13.37 -5.04 4.38
CA ILE A 91 12.84 -4.14 3.37
C ILE A 91 11.57 -3.53 3.92
N ILE A 92 11.53 -2.21 4.06
CA ILE A 92 10.42 -1.48 4.68
C ILE A 92 9.77 -0.59 3.63
N CYS A 93 8.48 -0.78 3.40
CA CYS A 93 7.63 0.19 2.70
C CYS A 93 6.88 1.03 3.74
N THR A 94 7.04 2.34 3.69
CA THR A 94 6.12 3.28 4.35
C THR A 94 5.04 3.69 3.37
N LEU A 95 3.78 3.38 3.66
CA LEU A 95 2.66 3.57 2.74
C LEU A 95 2.40 5.07 2.47
N GLN A 96 2.46 5.45 1.20
CA GLN A 96 2.28 6.81 0.68
C GLN A 96 1.01 6.92 -0.17
N ASN A 97 0.46 8.13 -0.28
CA ASN A 97 -0.74 8.42 -1.07
C ASN A 97 -1.89 7.44 -0.80
N ALA A 98 -2.06 7.09 0.47
CA ALA A 98 -3.02 6.10 0.92
C ALA A 98 -4.12 6.76 1.78
N PRO A 99 -5.30 6.12 1.91
CA PRO A 99 -6.33 6.62 2.81
C PRO A 99 -5.82 6.81 4.23
N ALA A 100 -6.37 7.79 4.96
CA ALA A 100 -5.93 8.17 6.31
C ALA A 100 -5.81 7.00 7.30
N ALA A 101 -6.59 5.93 7.11
CA ALA A 101 -6.53 4.72 7.92
C ALA A 101 -5.17 3.99 7.87
N ILE A 102 -4.42 4.11 6.77
CA ILE A 102 -3.15 3.41 6.55
C ILE A 102 -2.00 4.33 6.09
N ALA A 103 -2.26 5.63 5.89
CA ALA A 103 -1.23 6.58 5.51
C ALA A 103 -0.09 6.62 6.54
N GLY A 104 1.16 6.51 6.07
CA GLY A 104 2.35 6.51 6.92
C GLY A 104 2.58 5.22 7.72
N LYS A 105 1.70 4.22 7.62
CA LYS A 105 1.92 2.90 8.22
C LYS A 105 2.93 2.11 7.40
N THR A 106 3.64 1.18 8.03
CA THR A 106 4.69 0.42 7.37
C THR A 106 4.29 -1.02 7.08
N ILE A 107 4.84 -1.55 5.99
CA ILE A 107 4.90 -2.98 5.67
C ILE A 107 6.38 -3.35 5.66
N THR A 108 6.75 -4.31 6.49
CA THR A 108 8.13 -4.73 6.71
C THR A 108 8.29 -6.18 6.32
N LEU A 109 9.18 -6.42 5.36
CA LEU A 109 9.71 -7.74 5.07
C LEU A 109 11.00 -7.92 5.86
N SER A 110 11.02 -8.84 6.80
CA SER A 110 12.18 -9.13 7.63
C SER A 110 12.83 -10.44 7.18
N ARG A 111 14.13 -10.38 6.89
CA ARG A 111 14.97 -11.52 6.57
C ARG A 111 15.74 -11.93 7.81
N ASP A 112 15.69 -13.21 8.19
CA ASP A 112 16.54 -13.75 9.25
C ASP A 112 17.96 -14.08 8.75
N VAL A 113 18.82 -14.55 9.65
CA VAL A 113 20.20 -14.95 9.30
C VAL A 113 20.27 -16.17 8.38
N ASN A 114 19.21 -16.98 8.34
CA ASN A 114 19.11 -18.18 7.50
C ASN A 114 18.50 -17.86 6.12
N GLY A 115 18.13 -16.61 5.85
CA GLY A 115 17.47 -16.19 4.61
C GLY A 115 15.96 -16.44 4.58
N ALA A 116 15.34 -16.78 5.71
CA ALA A 116 13.89 -16.89 5.80
C ALA A 116 13.25 -15.50 5.86
N TRP A 117 12.21 -15.30 5.07
CA TRP A 117 11.48 -14.03 5.00
C TRP A 117 10.16 -14.12 5.76
N THR A 118 9.93 -13.13 6.62
CA THR A 118 8.67 -12.89 7.31
C THR A 118 8.12 -11.53 6.92
N CYS A 119 6.80 -11.35 7.03
CA CYS A 119 6.16 -10.06 6.76
C CYS A 119 5.38 -9.62 8.00
N ALA A 120 5.47 -8.34 8.34
CA ALA A 120 4.68 -7.69 9.38
C ALA A 120 4.27 -6.30 8.92
N SER A 121 3.19 -5.77 9.48
CA SER A 121 2.76 -4.40 9.20
C SER A 121 2.21 -3.70 10.44
N THR A 122 2.36 -2.37 10.50
CA THR A 122 1.74 -1.52 11.52
C THR A 122 0.35 -1.01 11.10
N ALA A 123 -0.13 -1.38 9.92
CA ALA A 123 -1.48 -1.06 9.47
C ALA A 123 -2.49 -2.02 10.12
N PRO A 124 -3.76 -1.58 10.29
CA PRO A 124 -4.80 -2.46 10.82
C PRO A 124 -5.00 -3.70 9.94
N LYS A 125 -5.13 -4.87 10.59
CA LYS A 125 -5.27 -6.18 9.92
C LYS A 125 -6.38 -6.24 8.87
N GLU A 126 -7.45 -5.46 9.03
CA GLU A 126 -8.58 -5.43 8.09
C GLU A 126 -8.21 -4.85 6.72
N TYR A 127 -7.07 -4.17 6.61
CA TYR A 127 -6.57 -3.59 5.35
C TYR A 127 -5.43 -4.40 4.73
N LEU A 128 -5.00 -5.49 5.36
CA LEU A 128 -3.80 -6.20 4.97
C LEU A 128 -4.12 -7.59 4.38
N PRO A 129 -3.25 -8.09 3.48
CA PRO A 129 -3.33 -9.48 3.03
C PRO A 129 -2.93 -10.44 4.16
N THR A 130 -3.52 -11.63 4.18
CA THR A 130 -3.27 -12.66 5.22
C THR A 130 -1.80 -13.04 5.36
N ALA A 131 -1.03 -12.92 4.27
CA ALA A 131 0.40 -13.22 4.22
C ALA A 131 1.27 -12.20 5.01
N CYS A 132 0.71 -11.04 5.37
CA CYS A 132 1.42 -10.02 6.14
C CYS A 132 0.55 -9.56 7.33
N PRO A 133 0.65 -10.25 8.48
CA PRO A 133 -0.15 -9.88 9.65
C PRO A 133 0.13 -8.44 10.08
N GLY A 134 -0.96 -7.70 10.27
CA GLY A 134 -0.96 -6.37 10.87
C GLY A 134 -1.08 -6.40 12.39
N THR A 135 -0.90 -5.23 13.00
CA THR A 135 -1.30 -4.96 14.40
C THR A 135 -2.81 -4.84 14.55
#